data_AF-A0AAW1C8S9-F1
#
_entry.id   AF-A0AAW1C8S9-F1
#
_cell.length_a   1.000
_cell.length_b   1.000
_cell.length_c   1.000
_cell.angle_alpha   90.00
_cell.angle_beta   90.00
_cell.angle_gamma   90.00
#
_symmetry.space_group_name_H-M   'P 1'
#
loop_
_entity.id
_entity.type
_entity.pdbx_description
1 polymer ?
#
loop_
_entity_poly.entity_id
_entity_poly.type
_entity_poly.pdbx_seq_one_letter_code
_entity_poly.pdbx_strand_id
1 'polypeptide(L)'
;MQGPIVSGSCVKILTEPGVTVPKQQLGTLRKEAETSQPPNLLDAKPMAGIEEEFIIGRKVVEQLPGTIIMPQTDKQVCIPPELPDLLKQFTKAAIRTQPPDLIQWSSDYFNAMARGEAPPVRERTDRVPLSNYAELTPELLKVLHQRVGGRLIIHVDELAQMWKVLNLPTDLFESIMNVGRFTEEIEWLKFLALACSSLGVTIAKTLKIICEVLSNENESGPARIPFSTFQFLYTYIAEVDGEISASHVSRMLNYIEQEIIGPDGLIKVTDFTQNPRVRLE
;
A
#
# COMPACT_ATOMS: atom_id res chain seq x y z
N MET A 1 -52.69 -20.27 -41.58
CA MET A 1 -52.82 -21.13 -40.38
C MET A 1 -51.99 -20.47 -39.30
N GLN A 2 -52.61 -19.71 -38.39
CA GLN A 2 -53.15 -20.19 -37.11
C GLN A 2 -52.05 -20.60 -36.12
N GLY A 3 -51.89 -19.81 -35.05
CA GLY A 3 -51.26 -20.24 -33.80
C GLY A 3 -52.19 -21.11 -32.95
N PRO A 4 -51.85 -21.39 -31.68
CA PRO A 4 -52.18 -20.44 -30.60
C PRO A 4 -51.02 -20.20 -29.59
N ILE A 5 -50.98 -19.18 -28.69
CA ILE A 5 -51.75 -18.88 -27.45
C ILE A 5 -51.89 -20.11 -26.49
N VAL A 6 -51.78 -20.06 -25.14
CA VAL A 6 -51.83 -18.98 -24.12
C VAL A 6 -50.97 -19.31 -22.86
N SER A 7 -50.66 -18.27 -22.06
CA SER A 7 -50.62 -18.21 -20.57
C SER A 7 -49.26 -18.33 -19.86
N GLY A 8 -48.96 -17.61 -18.76
CA GLY A 8 -49.74 -16.64 -17.98
C GLY A 8 -50.03 -17.10 -16.54
N SER A 9 -49.17 -16.70 -15.59
CA SER A 9 -49.28 -16.68 -14.10
C SER A 9 -47.84 -16.44 -13.56
N CYS A 10 -47.44 -15.44 -12.78
CA CYS A 10 -48.08 -14.46 -11.89
C CYS A 10 -48.47 -14.96 -10.47
N VAL A 11 -47.99 -14.20 -9.48
CA VAL A 11 -48.36 -14.17 -8.03
C VAL A 11 -47.88 -15.32 -7.13
N LYS A 12 -46.93 -15.00 -6.23
CA LYS A 12 -47.18 -14.98 -4.77
C LYS A 12 -46.13 -14.15 -4.01
N ILE A 13 -46.45 -12.86 -3.85
CA ILE A 13 -45.97 -12.09 -2.69
C ILE A 13 -46.86 -12.49 -1.52
N LEU A 14 -46.27 -12.84 -0.39
CA LEU A 14 -46.96 -12.87 0.91
C LEU A 14 -46.08 -12.15 1.94
N THR A 15 -46.50 -10.92 2.24
CA THR A 15 -46.19 -10.19 3.46
C THR A 15 -46.73 -10.93 4.68
N GLU A 16 -46.14 -10.70 5.87
CA GLU A 16 -46.77 -10.51 7.19
C GLU A 16 -45.69 -10.63 8.30
N PRO A 17 -45.89 -10.13 9.55
CA PRO A 17 -44.86 -9.29 10.17
C PRO A 17 -44.36 -9.69 11.57
N GLY A 18 -43.25 -9.04 11.97
CA GLY A 18 -42.99 -8.51 13.32
C GLY A 18 -42.96 -9.44 14.55
N VAL A 19 -41.77 -9.62 15.16
CA VAL A 19 -41.63 -9.93 16.60
C VAL A 19 -40.50 -9.09 17.23
N THR A 20 -40.71 -8.77 18.51
CA THR A 20 -40.08 -7.70 19.31
C THR A 20 -38.74 -8.08 19.97
N VAL A 21 -37.94 -7.05 20.28
CA VAL A 21 -36.73 -7.07 21.13
C VAL A 21 -37.04 -7.44 22.60
N PRO A 22 -36.10 -8.09 23.30
CA PRO A 22 -35.86 -7.79 24.72
C PRO A 22 -34.47 -7.18 24.99
N LYS A 23 -34.43 -6.13 25.83
CA LYS A 23 -33.24 -5.63 26.53
C LYS A 23 -33.28 -6.11 27.99
N GLN A 24 -32.14 -5.99 28.69
CA GLN A 24 -31.92 -6.33 30.11
C GLN A 24 -31.77 -7.86 30.34
N GLN A 25 -30.95 -8.37 31.25
CA GLN A 25 -30.18 -7.79 32.38
C GLN A 25 -28.68 -8.25 32.31
N LEU A 26 -27.74 -8.01 33.23
CA LEU A 26 -27.73 -7.41 34.58
C LEU A 26 -26.32 -6.82 34.84
N GLY A 27 -26.20 -5.75 35.62
CA GLY A 27 -24.91 -5.32 36.18
C GLY A 27 -24.62 -5.90 37.57
N THR A 28 -23.60 -5.36 38.24
CA THR A 28 -23.26 -5.51 39.68
C THR A 28 -22.17 -6.53 40.05
N LEU A 29 -20.92 -6.04 40.11
CA LEU A 29 -19.88 -6.32 41.11
C LEU A 29 -18.89 -5.14 40.98
N ARG A 30 -19.01 -4.03 41.73
CA ARG A 30 -18.70 -3.84 43.16
C ARG A 30 -17.26 -4.31 43.46
N LYS A 31 -16.28 -3.41 43.33
CA LYS A 31 -15.67 -2.60 44.43
C LYS A 31 -15.10 -3.45 45.57
N GLU A 32 -13.78 -3.59 45.62
CA GLU A 32 -12.93 -3.77 46.82
C GLU A 32 -11.44 -3.61 46.44
N ALA A 33 -10.54 -3.48 47.44
CA ALA A 33 -9.15 -2.94 47.36
C ALA A 33 -9.09 -1.42 47.10
N GLU A 34 -8.99 -0.50 48.08
CA GLU A 34 -8.30 -0.52 49.39
C GLU A 34 -6.76 -0.50 49.21
N THR A 35 -6.12 0.67 49.18
CA THR A 35 -5.70 1.51 50.32
C THR A 35 -4.66 0.83 51.22
N SER A 36 -3.37 1.12 51.01
CA SER A 36 -2.32 1.16 52.06
C SER A 36 -0.98 1.75 51.57
N GLN A 37 -0.58 2.89 52.15
CA GLN A 37 0.83 3.22 52.49
C GLN A 37 1.19 2.49 53.83
N PRO A 38 2.44 2.47 54.38
CA PRO A 38 3.58 3.42 54.24
C PRO A 38 4.95 2.65 54.22
N PRO A 39 6.08 3.07 54.87
CA PRO A 39 6.70 4.39 55.15
C PRO A 39 8.16 4.53 54.61
N ASN A 40 8.82 5.67 54.90
CA ASN A 40 10.26 5.91 54.70
C ASN A 40 11.17 5.03 55.61
N LEU A 41 12.42 4.77 55.19
CA LEU A 41 13.58 4.93 56.08
C LEU A 41 14.89 5.26 55.34
N LEU A 42 15.67 6.11 56.01
CA LEU A 42 17.02 6.58 55.71
C LEU A 42 18.04 5.43 55.50
N ASP A 43 19.03 5.64 54.63
CA ASP A 43 20.43 5.76 55.09
C ASP A 43 21.34 6.36 54.02
N ALA A 44 22.39 7.06 54.46
CA ALA A 44 23.35 7.76 53.62
C ALA A 44 24.76 7.76 54.25
N LYS A 45 25.72 8.35 53.53
CA LYS A 45 27.06 8.81 53.97
C LYS A 45 28.27 7.83 53.83
N PRO A 46 29.54 8.36 53.80
CA PRO A 46 30.42 8.11 52.65
C PRO A 46 31.93 7.89 53.00
N MET A 47 32.81 7.95 51.99
CA MET A 47 34.25 8.31 52.07
C MET A 47 34.57 9.17 50.82
N ALA A 48 35.16 10.37 50.83
CA ALA A 48 36.43 10.85 51.41
C ALA A 48 37.67 10.19 50.76
N GLY A 49 38.67 10.89 50.20
CA GLY A 49 38.93 12.33 50.05
C GLY A 49 40.26 12.56 49.27
N ILE A 50 40.98 13.67 49.53
CA ILE A 50 42.30 14.10 48.96
C ILE A 50 42.16 14.74 47.55
N GLU A 51 42.29 16.05 47.29
CA GLU A 51 43.18 17.18 47.69
C GLU A 51 44.09 17.63 46.52
N GLU A 52 44.41 18.93 46.49
CA GLU A 52 45.08 19.62 45.37
C GLU A 52 46.60 19.39 45.34
N GLU A 53 47.22 19.49 44.15
CA GLU A 53 48.41 20.35 44.02
C GLU A 53 48.65 20.82 42.57
N PHE A 54 49.34 21.96 42.43
CA PHE A 54 49.45 22.75 41.20
C PHE A 54 50.93 23.02 40.88
N ILE A 55 51.44 22.53 39.74
CA ILE A 55 52.78 22.87 39.24
C ILE A 55 52.74 23.20 37.74
N ILE A 56 53.41 24.31 37.39
CA ILE A 56 53.43 24.91 36.06
C ILE A 56 54.51 24.24 35.16
N GLY A 57 54.13 23.84 33.95
CA GLY A 57 55.09 23.35 32.94
C GLY A 57 54.58 23.38 31.50
N ARG A 58 55.10 24.29 30.67
CA ARG A 58 54.93 24.22 29.20
C ARG A 58 55.54 22.91 28.67
N LYS A 59 54.88 22.21 27.74
CA LYS A 59 55.19 22.25 26.28
C LYS A 59 54.38 21.22 25.44
N VAL A 60 54.22 21.56 24.16
CA VAL A 60 53.85 20.74 22.99
C VAL A 60 52.38 20.36 22.82
N VAL A 61 51.87 20.77 21.66
CA VAL A 61 50.59 20.37 21.05
C VAL A 61 50.74 18.98 20.44
N GLU A 62 49.87 18.04 20.80
CA GLU A 62 49.64 16.83 20.02
C GLU A 62 48.17 16.77 19.62
N GLN A 63 47.91 16.73 18.31
CA GLN A 63 46.57 16.81 17.75
C GLN A 63 45.92 15.43 17.68
N LEU A 64 44.73 15.29 18.27
CA LEU A 64 43.83 14.16 18.02
C LEU A 64 42.52 14.70 17.41
N PRO A 65 42.00 14.09 16.32
CA PRO A 65 40.84 14.59 15.61
C PRO A 65 39.53 14.17 16.29
N GLY A 66 38.61 15.12 16.54
CA GLY A 66 37.25 14.76 16.96
C GLY A 66 36.41 15.86 17.63
N THR A 67 37.01 16.87 18.25
CA THR A 67 36.25 17.88 19.01
C THR A 67 35.60 18.92 18.11
N ILE A 68 34.29 18.80 17.88
CA ILE A 68 33.47 19.92 17.39
C ILE A 68 33.29 20.91 18.55
N ILE A 69 33.94 22.07 18.45
CA ILE A 69 33.74 23.17 19.40
C ILE A 69 32.53 23.99 18.95
N MET A 70 31.41 23.85 19.67
CA MET A 70 30.35 24.86 19.65
C MET A 70 30.69 25.97 20.67
N PRO A 71 30.68 27.25 20.29
CA PRO A 71 30.84 28.34 21.24
C PRO A 71 29.52 28.63 21.97
N GLN A 72 29.63 29.06 23.24
CA GLN A 72 28.58 29.63 24.08
C GLN A 72 27.54 28.68 24.73
N THR A 73 27.98 27.93 25.75
CA THR A 73 27.23 27.79 27.02
C THR A 73 28.20 27.50 28.17
N ASP A 74 28.13 28.26 29.28
CA ASP A 74 28.95 28.04 30.51
C ASP A 74 28.48 26.83 31.35
N LYS A 75 28.25 25.71 30.69
CA LYS A 75 28.01 24.40 31.29
C LYS A 75 28.80 23.39 30.49
N GLN A 76 29.68 22.65 31.15
CA GLN A 76 30.47 21.60 30.54
C GLN A 76 29.55 20.40 30.25
N VAL A 77 28.87 20.42 29.11
CA VAL A 77 27.99 19.34 28.66
C VAL A 77 28.87 18.16 28.21
N CYS A 78 29.16 17.26 29.15
CA CYS A 78 29.79 15.98 28.85
C CYS A 78 28.81 15.11 28.06
N ILE A 79 28.93 15.13 26.73
CA ILE A 79 28.19 14.25 25.83
C ILE A 79 28.82 12.84 25.95
N PRO A 80 28.06 11.79 26.32
CA PRO A 80 28.59 10.43 26.34
C PRO A 80 29.05 10.00 24.94
N PRO A 81 30.26 9.42 24.79
CA PRO A 81 30.81 9.10 23.47
C PRO A 81 30.00 8.03 22.71
N GLU A 82 29.16 7.26 23.39
CA GLU A 82 28.25 6.25 22.80
C GLU A 82 26.96 6.87 22.23
N LEU A 83 26.57 8.06 22.69
CA LEU A 83 25.30 8.70 22.32
C LEU A 83 25.20 9.02 20.82
N PRO A 84 26.23 9.54 20.12
CA PRO A 84 26.16 9.79 18.69
C PRO A 84 25.88 8.53 17.86
N ASP A 85 26.52 7.40 18.19
CA ASP A 85 26.31 6.14 17.46
C ASP A 85 24.97 5.48 17.81
N LEU A 86 24.47 5.63 19.05
CA LEU A 86 23.10 5.22 19.41
C LEU A 86 22.05 5.99 18.58
N LEU A 87 22.16 7.32 18.51
CA LEU A 87 21.26 8.17 17.73
C LEU A 87 21.33 7.87 16.22
N LYS A 88 22.53 7.58 15.71
CA LYS A 88 22.76 7.17 14.32
C LYS A 88 22.14 5.80 14.01
N GLN A 89 22.24 4.84 14.92
CA GLN A 89 21.60 3.52 14.78
C GLN A 89 20.07 3.62 14.85
N PHE A 90 19.54 4.38 15.80
CA PHE A 90 18.12 4.69 15.90
C PHE A 90 17.58 5.34 14.62
N THR A 91 18.25 6.39 14.13
CA THR A 91 17.86 7.11 12.91
C THR A 91 17.92 6.20 11.69
N LYS A 92 18.96 5.37 11.57
CA LYS A 92 19.11 4.37 10.51
C LYS A 92 18.02 3.29 10.59
N ALA A 93 17.60 2.89 11.78
CA ALA A 93 16.49 1.98 11.98
C ALA A 93 15.16 2.63 11.57
N ALA A 94 14.86 3.85 12.04
CA ALA A 94 13.64 4.59 11.71
C ALA A 94 13.46 4.82 10.20
N ILE A 95 14.53 5.20 9.50
CA ILE A 95 14.52 5.38 8.02
C ILE A 95 14.27 4.05 7.30
N ARG A 96 14.72 2.91 7.84
CA ARG A 96 14.51 1.58 7.26
C ARG A 96 13.14 1.00 7.59
N THR A 97 12.61 1.27 8.78
CA THR A 97 11.30 0.76 9.22
C THR A 97 10.15 1.58 8.68
N GLN A 98 10.32 2.90 8.49
CA GLN A 98 9.27 3.86 8.10
C GLN A 98 7.97 3.61 8.91
N PRO A 99 8.01 3.78 10.25
CA PRO A 99 6.87 3.48 11.10
C PRO A 99 5.75 4.51 10.88
N PRO A 100 4.46 4.10 10.94
CA PRO A 100 3.34 5.04 10.83
C PRO A 100 3.21 5.96 12.05
N ASP A 101 3.62 5.48 13.22
CA ASP A 101 3.77 6.28 14.45
C ASP A 101 5.23 6.16 14.92
N LEU A 102 5.96 7.27 14.83
CA LEU A 102 7.36 7.34 15.24
C LEU A 102 7.52 7.32 16.77
N ILE A 103 6.57 7.85 17.54
CA ILE A 103 6.68 7.98 19.00
C ILE A 103 6.50 6.62 19.65
N GLN A 104 5.44 5.89 19.28
CA GLN A 104 5.20 4.54 19.77
C GLN A 104 6.34 3.60 19.34
N TRP A 105 6.74 3.64 18.06
CA TRP A 105 7.88 2.84 17.57
C TRP A 105 9.20 3.16 18.30
N SER A 106 9.44 4.41 18.69
CA SER A 106 10.64 4.79 19.46
C SER A 106 10.64 4.18 20.85
N SER A 107 9.50 4.19 21.55
CA SER A 107 9.32 3.51 22.84
C SER A 107 9.68 2.04 22.72
N ASP A 108 9.11 1.35 21.72
CA ASP A 108 9.31 -0.09 21.52
C ASP A 108 10.76 -0.41 21.11
N TYR A 109 11.40 0.43 20.29
CA TYR A 109 12.81 0.33 19.91
C TYR A 109 13.75 0.41 21.13
N PHE A 110 13.61 1.43 21.97
CA PHE A 110 14.48 1.58 23.15
C PHE A 110 14.20 0.51 24.22
N ASN A 111 12.94 0.07 24.37
CA ASN A 111 12.58 -1.03 25.24
C ASN A 111 13.18 -2.37 24.78
N ALA A 112 13.20 -2.68 23.48
CA ALA A 112 13.85 -3.86 22.93
C ALA A 112 15.39 -3.81 23.14
N MET A 113 16.01 -2.67 22.82
CA MET A 113 17.44 -2.45 23.04
C MET A 113 17.84 -2.61 24.52
N ALA A 114 17.01 -2.13 25.45
CA ALA A 114 17.25 -2.29 26.89
C ALA A 114 17.12 -3.74 27.39
N ARG A 115 16.34 -4.59 26.71
CA ARG A 115 16.23 -6.03 26.99
C ARG A 115 17.28 -6.89 26.27
N GLY A 116 18.11 -6.29 25.40
CA GLY A 116 19.04 -7.01 24.53
C GLY A 116 18.34 -7.77 23.39
N GLU A 117 17.08 -7.46 23.13
CA GLU A 117 16.31 -8.01 22.01
C GLU A 117 16.71 -7.31 20.71
N ALA A 118 16.66 -8.04 19.59
CA ALA A 118 16.80 -7.39 18.29
C ALA A 118 15.64 -6.38 18.12
N PRO A 119 15.92 -5.08 17.88
CA PRO A 119 14.85 -4.11 17.64
C PRO A 119 14.04 -4.52 16.40
N PRO A 120 12.79 -4.04 16.24
CA PRO A 120 11.92 -4.41 15.12
C PRO A 120 12.49 -3.91 13.78
N VAL A 121 13.42 -4.67 13.22
CA VAL A 121 14.00 -4.49 11.89
C VAL A 121 12.99 -5.03 10.89
N ARG A 122 12.44 -4.13 10.08
CA ARG A 122 11.44 -4.46 9.06
C ARG A 122 12.02 -5.44 8.04
N GLU A 123 11.62 -6.70 8.18
CA GLU A 123 11.51 -7.62 7.05
C GLU A 123 10.58 -6.97 6.02
N ARG A 124 11.02 -6.89 4.77
CA ARG A 124 10.26 -6.20 3.71
C ARG A 124 9.17 -7.14 3.23
N THR A 125 7.94 -6.64 3.24
CA THR A 125 6.70 -7.41 2.99
C THR A 125 6.42 -8.31 4.20
N ASP A 126 5.34 -8.12 4.97
CA ASP A 126 4.00 -7.63 4.60
C ASP A 126 3.55 -6.33 5.26
N ARG A 127 2.60 -5.63 4.60
CA ARG A 127 1.59 -4.86 5.33
C ARG A 127 0.63 -5.89 5.92
N VAL A 128 0.71 -6.19 7.21
CA VAL A 128 -0.40 -6.90 7.88
C VAL A 128 -1.61 -5.96 7.80
N PRO A 129 -2.67 -6.29 7.03
CA PRO A 129 -3.86 -5.46 7.03
C PRO A 129 -4.60 -5.74 8.33
N LEU A 130 -5.08 -4.68 9.00
CA LEU A 130 -6.05 -4.80 10.10
C LEU A 130 -7.43 -5.25 9.61
N SER A 131 -7.56 -5.63 8.33
CA SER A 131 -8.79 -6.03 7.66
C SER A 131 -8.67 -7.41 7.03
N ASN A 132 -9.72 -8.21 7.19
CA ASN A 132 -9.91 -9.57 6.68
C ASN A 132 -10.11 -9.68 5.15
N TYR A 133 -9.59 -8.75 4.36
CA TYR A 133 -9.73 -8.71 2.90
C TYR A 133 -8.47 -9.23 2.21
N ALA A 134 -8.63 -9.79 1.01
CA ALA A 134 -7.51 -10.13 0.14
C ALA A 134 -6.87 -8.85 -0.42
N GLU A 135 -5.54 -8.82 -0.54
CA GLU A 135 -4.87 -7.78 -1.32
C GLU A 135 -5.17 -8.01 -2.81
N LEU A 136 -5.43 -6.94 -3.56
CA LEU A 136 -5.67 -7.05 -4.99
C LEU A 136 -4.39 -7.49 -5.69
N THR A 137 -4.48 -8.51 -6.54
CA THR A 137 -3.35 -9.04 -7.32
C THR A 137 -3.74 -9.19 -8.79
N PRO A 138 -2.76 -9.21 -9.72
CA PRO A 138 -3.03 -9.48 -11.13
C PRO A 138 -3.78 -10.79 -11.36
N GLU A 139 -3.51 -11.82 -10.55
CA GLU A 139 -4.19 -13.12 -10.67
C GLU A 139 -5.68 -13.03 -10.32
N LEU A 140 -6.05 -12.27 -9.28
CA LEU A 140 -7.46 -12.02 -8.96
C LEU A 140 -8.17 -11.20 -10.06
N LEU A 141 -7.47 -10.25 -10.70
CA LEU A 141 -7.99 -9.52 -11.86
C LEU A 141 -8.16 -10.43 -13.09
N LYS A 142 -7.26 -11.40 -13.29
CA LYS A 142 -7.38 -12.45 -14.33
C LYS A 142 -8.58 -13.35 -14.09
N VAL A 143 -8.82 -13.78 -12.85
CA VAL A 143 -10.03 -14.53 -12.45
C VAL A 143 -11.30 -13.72 -12.69
N LEU A 144 -11.32 -12.42 -12.39
CA LEU A 144 -12.45 -11.54 -12.73
C LEU A 144 -12.66 -11.48 -14.25
N HIS A 145 -11.60 -11.26 -15.03
CA HIS A 145 -11.68 -11.19 -16.49
C HIS A 145 -12.25 -12.47 -17.11
N GLN A 146 -11.82 -13.64 -16.64
CA GLN A 146 -12.36 -14.94 -17.04
C GLN A 146 -13.85 -15.08 -16.68
N ARG A 147 -14.28 -14.62 -15.50
CA ARG A 147 -15.71 -14.66 -15.10
C ARG A 147 -16.60 -13.70 -15.86
N VAL A 148 -16.08 -12.54 -16.30
CA VAL A 148 -16.81 -11.62 -17.18
C VAL A 148 -17.04 -12.25 -18.57
N GLY A 149 -16.19 -13.21 -18.99
CA GLY A 149 -16.47 -14.08 -20.14
C GLY A 149 -16.48 -13.35 -21.48
N GLY A 150 -15.62 -12.35 -21.65
CA GLY A 150 -15.50 -11.57 -22.88
C GLY A 150 -16.59 -10.52 -23.12
N ARG A 151 -17.49 -10.29 -22.15
CA ARG A 151 -18.47 -9.19 -22.22
C ARG A 151 -17.75 -7.83 -22.19
N LEU A 152 -18.21 -6.91 -23.03
CA LEU A 152 -17.70 -5.52 -23.08
C LEU A 152 -18.36 -4.61 -22.03
N ILE A 153 -19.59 -4.93 -21.62
CA ILE A 153 -20.37 -4.19 -20.63
C ILE A 153 -20.81 -5.17 -19.54
N ILE A 154 -20.75 -4.75 -18.27
CA ILE A 154 -21.26 -5.48 -17.11
C ILE A 154 -22.08 -4.57 -16.21
N HIS A 155 -23.10 -5.13 -15.53
CA HIS A 155 -23.89 -4.40 -14.55
C HIS A 155 -23.14 -4.27 -13.22
N VAL A 156 -23.28 -3.12 -12.55
CA VAL A 156 -22.61 -2.82 -11.27
C VAL A 156 -22.87 -3.88 -10.19
N ASP A 157 -24.11 -4.36 -10.05
CA ASP A 157 -24.47 -5.39 -9.04
C ASP A 157 -23.73 -6.71 -9.26
N GLU A 158 -23.62 -7.14 -10.52
CA GLU A 158 -22.95 -8.39 -10.88
C GLU A 158 -21.45 -8.29 -10.62
N LEU A 159 -20.85 -7.16 -11.00
CA LEU A 159 -19.43 -6.91 -10.76
C LEU A 159 -19.13 -6.80 -9.25
N ALA A 160 -19.95 -6.10 -8.48
CA ALA A 160 -19.82 -5.99 -7.03
C ALA A 160 -19.98 -7.35 -6.34
N GLN A 161 -20.89 -8.21 -6.82
CA GLN A 161 -21.02 -9.58 -6.33
C GLN A 161 -19.75 -10.40 -6.61
N MET A 162 -19.18 -10.32 -7.82
CA MET A 162 -17.93 -11.00 -8.13
C MET A 162 -16.74 -10.50 -7.31
N TRP A 163 -16.63 -9.18 -7.11
CA TRP A 163 -15.60 -8.54 -6.27
C TRP A 163 -15.67 -9.04 -4.83
N LYS A 164 -16.88 -9.09 -4.27
CA LYS A 164 -17.15 -9.62 -2.92
C LYS A 164 -16.83 -11.11 -2.79
N VAL A 165 -17.11 -11.94 -3.80
CA VAL A 165 -16.77 -13.37 -3.79
C VAL A 165 -15.26 -13.62 -3.78
N LEU A 166 -14.44 -12.67 -4.25
CA LEU A 166 -12.98 -12.72 -4.15
C LEU A 166 -12.44 -12.09 -2.84
N ASN A 167 -13.31 -11.71 -1.91
CA ASN A 167 -12.97 -11.02 -0.65
C ASN A 167 -12.10 -9.76 -0.84
N LEU A 168 -12.27 -9.06 -1.97
CA LEU A 168 -11.55 -7.82 -2.25
C LEU A 168 -12.15 -6.63 -1.46
N PRO A 169 -11.37 -5.59 -1.12
CA PRO A 169 -11.85 -4.47 -0.31
C PRO A 169 -12.93 -3.65 -1.02
N THR A 170 -14.02 -3.32 -0.34
CA THR A 170 -15.11 -2.48 -0.89
C THR A 170 -14.64 -1.06 -1.16
N ASP A 171 -13.82 -0.48 -0.27
CA ASP A 171 -13.32 0.90 -0.42
C ASP A 171 -12.50 1.08 -1.73
N LEU A 172 -11.78 0.02 -2.14
CA LEU A 172 -11.04 -0.01 -3.40
C LEU A 172 -11.98 -0.09 -4.60
N PHE A 173 -13.07 -0.87 -4.51
CA PHE A 173 -14.11 -0.92 -5.53
C PHE A 173 -14.77 0.45 -5.72
N GLU A 174 -15.20 1.08 -4.63
CA GLU A 174 -15.81 2.42 -4.66
C GLU A 174 -14.84 3.48 -5.20
N SER A 175 -13.55 3.41 -4.82
CA SER A 175 -12.52 4.29 -5.39
C SER A 175 -12.42 4.14 -6.92
N ILE A 176 -12.34 2.91 -7.43
CA ILE A 176 -12.30 2.63 -8.89
C ILE A 176 -13.57 3.13 -9.59
N MET A 177 -14.75 2.90 -9.00
CA MET A 177 -16.04 3.37 -9.52
C MET A 177 -16.10 4.90 -9.63
N ASN A 178 -15.62 5.61 -8.59
CA ASN A 178 -15.57 7.06 -8.55
C ASN A 178 -14.58 7.65 -9.57
N VAL A 179 -13.37 7.08 -9.68
CA VAL A 179 -12.35 7.51 -10.66
C VAL A 179 -12.85 7.31 -12.09
N GLY A 180 -13.44 6.15 -12.39
CA GLY A 180 -13.99 5.85 -13.72
C GLY A 180 -15.32 6.55 -14.03
N ARG A 181 -15.96 7.17 -13.02
CA ARG A 181 -17.30 7.77 -13.10
C ARG A 181 -18.34 6.79 -13.64
N PHE A 182 -18.21 5.52 -13.29
CA PHE A 182 -19.09 4.46 -13.76
C PHE A 182 -20.47 4.55 -13.10
N THR A 183 -21.49 4.03 -13.78
CA THR A 183 -22.89 4.03 -13.30
C THR A 183 -23.41 2.60 -13.22
N GLU A 184 -24.64 2.33 -13.65
CA GLU A 184 -25.24 0.99 -13.66
C GLU A 184 -24.56 0.07 -14.69
N GLU A 185 -24.31 0.60 -15.90
CA GLU A 185 -23.56 -0.08 -16.95
C GLU A 185 -22.08 0.32 -16.94
N ILE A 186 -21.20 -0.67 -16.90
CA ILE A 186 -19.75 -0.49 -16.75
C ILE A 186 -19.04 -1.07 -17.99
N GLU A 187 -18.30 -0.22 -18.70
CA GLU A 187 -17.36 -0.67 -19.74
C GLU A 187 -16.22 -1.48 -19.10
N TRP A 188 -16.24 -2.80 -19.32
CA TRP A 188 -15.39 -3.74 -18.58
C TRP A 188 -13.90 -3.43 -18.69
N LEU A 189 -13.41 -3.13 -19.89
CA LEU A 189 -11.99 -2.81 -20.12
C LEU A 189 -11.55 -1.50 -19.43
N LYS A 190 -12.45 -0.52 -19.28
CA LYS A 190 -12.16 0.72 -18.55
C LYS A 190 -12.04 0.45 -17.05
N PHE A 191 -13.00 -0.30 -16.49
CA PHE A 191 -12.93 -0.71 -15.08
C PHE A 191 -11.66 -1.53 -14.80
N LEU A 192 -11.36 -2.51 -15.65
CA LEU A 192 -10.18 -3.35 -15.53
C LEU A 192 -8.88 -2.53 -15.62
N ALA A 193 -8.82 -1.53 -16.50
CA ALA A 193 -7.68 -0.63 -16.60
C ALA A 193 -7.41 0.11 -15.28
N LEU A 194 -8.44 0.70 -14.67
CA LEU A 194 -8.32 1.40 -13.39
C LEU A 194 -7.99 0.46 -12.22
N ALA A 195 -8.56 -0.76 -12.22
CA ALA A 195 -8.20 -1.77 -11.25
C ALA A 195 -6.72 -2.17 -11.36
N CYS A 196 -6.18 -2.32 -12.58
CA CYS A 196 -4.76 -2.50 -12.81
C CYS A 196 -3.92 -1.26 -12.42
N SER A 197 -4.42 -0.03 -12.61
CA SER A 197 -3.74 1.20 -12.16
C SER A 197 -3.54 1.25 -10.65
N SER A 198 -4.42 0.62 -9.86
CA SER A 198 -4.22 0.52 -8.41
C SER A 198 -3.03 -0.37 -8.00
N LEU A 199 -2.52 -1.20 -8.93
CA LEU A 199 -1.33 -2.05 -8.78
C LEU A 199 -0.09 -1.46 -9.47
N GLY A 200 -0.29 -0.77 -10.59
CA GLY A 200 0.77 -0.18 -11.41
C GLY A 200 1.12 1.25 -10.99
N VAL A 201 2.32 1.45 -10.44
CA VAL A 201 2.83 2.79 -10.07
C VAL A 201 3.23 3.68 -11.27
N THR A 202 3.09 3.17 -12.50
CA THR A 202 3.36 3.88 -13.77
C THR A 202 2.46 3.32 -14.86
N ILE A 203 2.09 4.11 -15.86
CA ILE A 203 1.25 3.72 -17.00
C ILE A 203 1.87 2.54 -17.76
N ALA A 204 3.20 2.51 -17.92
CA ALA A 204 3.90 1.38 -18.51
C ALA A 204 3.76 0.08 -17.70
N LYS A 205 3.74 0.15 -16.35
CA LYS A 205 3.49 -1.01 -15.48
C LYS A 205 2.02 -1.43 -15.51
N THR A 206 1.11 -0.47 -15.48
CA THR A 206 -0.34 -0.72 -15.60
C THR A 206 -0.67 -1.44 -16.90
N LEU A 207 -0.18 -0.95 -18.04
CA LEU A 207 -0.36 -1.58 -19.34
C LEU A 207 0.29 -2.96 -19.41
N LYS A 208 1.46 -3.16 -18.79
CA LYS A 208 2.04 -4.50 -18.63
C LYS A 208 1.09 -5.45 -17.89
N ILE A 209 0.57 -5.04 -16.73
CA ILE A 209 -0.35 -5.86 -15.92
C ILE A 209 -1.63 -6.16 -16.73
N ILE A 210 -2.18 -5.18 -17.44
CA ILE A 210 -3.38 -5.38 -18.29
C ILE A 210 -3.08 -6.38 -19.41
N CYS A 211 -1.94 -6.28 -20.09
CA CYS A 211 -1.54 -7.27 -21.10
C CYS A 211 -1.42 -8.68 -20.51
N GLU A 212 -0.84 -8.83 -19.32
CA GLU A 212 -0.72 -10.12 -18.61
C GLU A 212 -2.10 -10.70 -18.21
N VAL A 213 -3.02 -9.84 -17.74
CA VAL A 213 -4.40 -10.21 -17.35
C VAL A 213 -5.29 -10.56 -18.55
N LEU A 214 -5.13 -9.87 -19.68
CA LEU A 214 -5.90 -10.09 -20.91
C LEU A 214 -5.34 -11.20 -21.81
N SER A 215 -4.12 -11.69 -21.53
CA SER A 215 -3.49 -12.74 -22.36
C SER A 215 -4.10 -14.11 -22.09
N ASN A 216 -4.28 -14.89 -23.16
CA ASN A 216 -4.74 -16.27 -23.05
C ASN A 216 -3.63 -17.19 -22.51
N GLU A 217 -3.98 -18.03 -21.55
CA GLU A 217 -3.06 -18.89 -20.80
C GLU A 217 -2.55 -20.11 -21.59
N ASN A 218 -3.15 -20.38 -22.75
CA ASN A 218 -2.76 -21.44 -23.67
C ASN A 218 -1.65 -21.02 -24.66
N GLU A 219 -1.16 -19.78 -24.59
CA GLU A 219 -0.05 -19.28 -25.39
C GLU A 219 1.30 -19.53 -24.70
N SER A 220 2.18 -20.31 -25.34
CA SER A 220 3.57 -20.56 -24.89
C SER A 220 4.52 -19.38 -25.17
N GLY A 221 4.01 -18.15 -25.11
CA GLY A 221 4.72 -16.93 -25.50
C GLY A 221 4.60 -15.79 -24.49
N PRO A 222 5.29 -14.66 -24.72
CA PRO A 222 5.10 -13.47 -23.90
C PRO A 222 3.67 -12.94 -24.06
N ALA A 223 3.11 -12.45 -22.95
CA ALA A 223 1.78 -11.84 -22.89
C ALA A 223 1.59 -10.81 -24.02
N ARG A 224 0.49 -10.96 -24.77
CA ARG A 224 0.17 -10.18 -25.97
C ARG A 224 -1.32 -9.98 -26.14
N ILE A 225 -1.69 -8.81 -26.66
CA ILE A 225 -3.08 -8.41 -26.93
C ILE A 225 -3.20 -7.77 -28.32
N PRO A 226 -4.41 -7.68 -28.90
CA PRO A 226 -4.64 -6.90 -30.11
C PRO A 226 -4.20 -5.44 -29.91
N PHE A 227 -3.51 -4.87 -30.90
CA PHE A 227 -3.01 -3.50 -30.79
C PHE A 227 -4.14 -2.47 -30.63
N SER A 228 -5.30 -2.68 -31.24
CA SER A 228 -6.50 -1.85 -31.04
C SER A 228 -6.96 -1.80 -29.58
N THR A 229 -6.88 -2.93 -28.86
CA THR A 229 -7.16 -2.99 -27.42
C THR A 229 -6.13 -2.18 -26.64
N PHE A 230 -4.84 -2.27 -26.99
CA PHE A 230 -3.78 -1.45 -26.37
C PHE A 230 -3.96 0.04 -26.63
N GLN A 231 -4.31 0.45 -27.86
CA GLN A 231 -4.60 1.84 -28.23
C GLN A 231 -5.72 2.42 -27.37
N PHE A 232 -6.82 1.69 -27.21
CA PHE A 232 -7.95 2.07 -26.36
C PHE A 232 -7.53 2.23 -24.89
N LEU A 233 -6.84 1.23 -24.33
CA LEU A 233 -6.40 1.22 -22.94
C LEU A 233 -5.41 2.34 -22.61
N TYR A 234 -4.36 2.52 -23.43
CA TYR A 234 -3.36 3.56 -23.20
C TYR A 234 -3.97 4.95 -23.31
N THR A 235 -4.85 5.19 -24.30
CA THR A 235 -5.56 6.48 -24.45
C THR A 235 -6.43 6.76 -23.22
N TYR A 236 -7.21 5.78 -22.77
CA TYR A 236 -8.08 5.94 -21.60
C TYR A 236 -7.29 6.16 -20.31
N ILE A 237 -6.21 5.42 -20.06
CA ILE A 237 -5.37 5.60 -18.87
C ILE A 237 -4.72 6.99 -18.89
N ALA A 238 -4.16 7.42 -20.02
CA ALA A 238 -3.56 8.75 -20.16
C ALA A 238 -4.57 9.90 -19.99
N GLU A 239 -5.83 9.71 -20.41
CA GLU A 239 -6.91 10.67 -20.20
C GLU A 239 -7.33 10.78 -18.72
N VAL A 240 -7.38 9.65 -18.00
CA VAL A 240 -7.72 9.62 -16.56
C VAL A 240 -6.57 10.15 -15.69
N ASP A 241 -5.33 9.82 -16.04
CA ASP A 241 -4.11 10.29 -15.38
C ASP A 241 -3.90 11.80 -15.56
N GLY A 242 -4.07 12.30 -16.79
CA GLY A 242 -4.07 13.72 -17.11
C GLY A 242 -2.69 14.39 -17.19
N GLU A 243 -1.59 13.71 -16.82
CA GLU A 243 -0.23 14.27 -16.98
C GLU A 243 0.24 14.20 -18.44
N ILE A 244 -0.31 13.26 -19.23
CA ILE A 244 0.12 13.00 -20.61
C ILE A 244 -0.80 13.68 -21.64
N SER A 245 -0.22 14.58 -22.45
CA SER A 245 -0.98 15.20 -23.54
C SER A 245 -1.43 14.19 -24.61
N ALA A 246 -2.65 14.34 -25.13
CA ALA A 246 -3.18 13.54 -26.23
C ALA A 246 -2.27 13.54 -27.49
N SER A 247 -1.48 14.60 -27.70
CA SER A 247 -0.48 14.67 -28.78
C SER A 247 0.68 13.67 -28.59
N HIS A 248 1.07 13.40 -27.34
CA HIS A 248 2.11 12.44 -26.99
C HIS A 248 1.58 11.02 -27.11
N VAL A 249 0.37 10.75 -26.58
CA VAL A 249 -0.36 9.49 -26.79
C VAL A 249 -0.44 9.16 -28.28
N SER A 250 -0.94 10.10 -29.09
CA SER A 250 -1.08 9.92 -30.54
C SER A 250 0.25 9.66 -31.24
N ARG A 251 1.31 10.42 -30.91
CA ARG A 251 2.66 10.21 -31.47
C ARG A 251 3.19 8.83 -31.14
N MET A 252 3.04 8.39 -29.89
CA MET A 252 3.56 7.11 -29.41
C MET A 252 2.79 5.94 -30.02
N LEU A 253 1.47 6.03 -30.13
CA LEU A 253 0.66 5.02 -30.81
C LEU A 253 1.01 4.89 -32.29
N ASN A 254 1.15 6.01 -33.02
CA ASN A 254 1.60 5.97 -34.42
C ASN A 254 3.00 5.35 -34.57
N TYR A 255 3.94 5.66 -33.67
CA TYR A 255 5.27 5.05 -33.68
C TYR A 255 5.21 3.53 -33.46
N ILE A 256 4.44 3.07 -32.48
CA ILE A 256 4.26 1.64 -32.21
C ILE A 256 3.62 0.95 -33.43
N GLU A 257 2.56 1.52 -33.98
CA GLU A 257 1.82 0.97 -35.13
C GLU A 257 2.69 0.77 -36.37
N GLN A 258 3.59 1.71 -36.68
CA GLN A 258 4.43 1.67 -37.88
C GLN A 258 5.73 0.85 -37.71
N GLU A 259 6.37 0.92 -36.53
CA GLU A 259 7.73 0.40 -36.34
C GLU A 259 7.79 -0.91 -35.54
N ILE A 260 6.68 -1.33 -34.92
CA ILE A 260 6.65 -2.45 -33.97
C ILE A 260 5.57 -3.48 -34.30
N ILE A 261 4.35 -3.03 -34.66
CA ILE A 261 3.24 -3.95 -34.92
C ILE A 261 3.48 -4.73 -36.21
N GLY A 262 3.50 -6.06 -36.07
CA GLY A 262 3.66 -6.98 -37.19
C GLY A 262 2.37 -7.22 -37.95
N PRO A 263 2.41 -8.07 -38.99
CA PRO A 263 1.21 -8.48 -39.74
C PRO A 263 0.21 -9.30 -38.90
N ASP A 264 0.58 -9.71 -37.69
CA ASP A 264 -0.32 -10.32 -36.70
C ASP A 264 -1.23 -9.30 -35.99
N GLY A 265 -0.92 -8.01 -36.04
CA GLY A 265 -1.72 -6.95 -35.39
C GLY A 265 -1.70 -7.00 -33.86
N LEU A 266 -0.72 -7.71 -33.28
CA LEU A 266 -0.58 -7.92 -31.84
C LEU A 266 0.58 -7.10 -31.27
N ILE A 267 0.42 -6.65 -30.03
CA ILE A 267 1.50 -6.05 -29.23
C ILE A 267 1.83 -6.95 -28.04
N LYS A 268 3.12 -7.18 -27.79
CA LYS A 268 3.61 -7.96 -26.63
C LYS A 268 4.12 -7.03 -25.54
N VAL A 269 4.14 -7.50 -24.29
CA VAL A 269 4.71 -6.76 -23.15
C VAL A 269 6.16 -6.32 -23.41
N THR A 270 6.98 -7.15 -24.07
CA THR A 270 8.37 -6.84 -24.42
C THR A 270 8.51 -5.57 -25.25
N ASP A 271 7.53 -5.31 -26.12
CA ASP A 271 7.64 -4.37 -27.22
C ASP A 271 7.63 -2.91 -26.75
N PHE A 272 6.97 -2.65 -25.60
CA PHE A 272 6.93 -1.35 -24.94
C PHE A 272 7.69 -1.29 -23.60
N THR A 273 8.13 -2.44 -23.05
CA THR A 273 8.91 -2.46 -21.79
C THR A 273 10.43 -2.55 -22.00
N GLN A 274 10.88 -3.08 -23.14
CA GLN A 274 12.31 -3.22 -23.47
C GLN A 274 12.77 -2.26 -24.57
N ASN A 275 11.85 -1.58 -25.25
CA ASN A 275 12.17 -0.64 -26.33
C ASN A 275 12.39 0.78 -25.78
N PRO A 276 13.62 1.32 -25.76
CA PRO A 276 13.91 2.62 -25.16
C PRO A 276 13.32 3.81 -25.94
N ARG A 277 12.83 3.58 -27.17
CA ARG A 277 12.11 4.58 -27.97
C ARG A 277 10.62 4.65 -27.61
N VAL A 278 10.06 3.61 -26.99
CA VAL A 278 8.68 3.60 -26.51
C VAL A 278 8.64 4.26 -25.14
N ARG A 279 8.16 5.50 -25.12
CA ARG A 279 7.99 6.31 -23.90
C ARG A 279 6.52 6.58 -23.67
N LEU A 280 5.91 5.71 -22.86
CA LEU A 280 4.51 5.80 -22.46
C LEU A 280 4.26 6.88 -21.40
N GLU A 281 5.34 7.55 -20.95
CA GLU A 281 5.46 8.65 -19.99
C GLU A 281 6.62 9.55 -20.47
#